data_AF-A0A510XF76-F1
#
_entry.id   AF-A0A510XF76-F1
#
_cell.length_a   1.000
_cell.length_b   1.000
_cell.length_c   1.000
_cell.angle_alpha   90.00
_cell.angle_beta   90.00
_cell.angle_gamma   90.00
#
_symmetry.space_group_name_H-M   'P 1'
#
loop_
_entity.id
_entity.type
_entity.pdbx_description
1 polymer ?
#
loop_
_entity_poly.entity_id
_entity_poly.type
_entity_poly.pdbx_seq_one_letter_code
_entity_poly.pdbx_strand_id
1 'polypeptide(L)'
;MTPQQSELLADIQRLALAGAKQTGLRVMHSVRSDTYIGNGQVFVVSEIRILDRNLAELHKTSVQIDADGYDQPPTYLYLPDGADYGERTLVQQRDELTEFIATHRKQEAA
;
A
#
# COMPACT_ATOMS: atom_id res chain seq x y z
N MET A 1 12.22 -11.47 -2.82
CA MET A 1 10.97 -11.21 -3.58
C MET A 1 10.70 -12.36 -4.54
N THR A 2 9.52 -12.96 -4.45
CA THR A 2 9.09 -14.06 -5.32
C THR A 2 8.40 -13.55 -6.60
N PRO A 3 8.24 -14.38 -7.63
CA PRO A 3 7.44 -14.04 -8.82
C PRO A 3 6.00 -13.63 -8.45
N GLN A 4 5.37 -14.36 -7.52
CA GLN A 4 4.00 -14.09 -7.07
C GLN A 4 3.90 -12.71 -6.39
N GLN A 5 4.90 -12.32 -5.60
CA GLN A 5 4.94 -10.97 -5.00
C GLN A 5 5.09 -9.89 -6.07
N SER A 6 5.91 -10.12 -7.09
CA SER A 6 6.08 -9.18 -8.21
C SER A 6 4.77 -8.99 -8.98
N GLU A 7 4.05 -10.08 -9.25
CA GLU A 7 2.73 -10.05 -9.90
C GLU A 7 1.71 -9.30 -9.05
N LEU A 8 1.67 -9.57 -7.75
CA LEU A 8 0.75 -8.92 -6.82
C LEU A 8 1.02 -7.41 -6.69
N LEU A 9 2.29 -6.99 -6.67
CA LEU A 9 2.66 -5.57 -6.73
C LEU A 9 2.18 -4.91 -8.03
N ALA A 10 2.30 -5.59 -9.16
CA ALA A 10 1.79 -5.09 -10.43
C ALA A 10 0.26 -4.98 -10.43
N ASP A 11 -0.45 -5.93 -9.82
CA ASP A 11 -1.90 -5.89 -9.66
C ASP A 11 -2.35 -4.73 -8.77
N ILE A 12 -1.66 -4.51 -7.65
CA ILE A 12 -1.92 -3.35 -6.77
C ILE A 12 -1.71 -2.04 -7.55
N GLN A 13 -0.65 -1.93 -8.35
CA GLN A 13 -0.40 -0.76 -9.19
C GLN A 13 -1.52 -0.53 -10.22
N ARG A 14 -2.00 -1.59 -10.88
CA ARG A 14 -3.14 -1.52 -11.80
C ARG A 14 -4.41 -1.07 -11.09
N LEU A 15 -4.66 -1.63 -9.90
CA LEU A 15 -5.80 -1.30 -9.06
C LEU A 15 -5.76 0.16 -8.60
N ALA A 16 -4.59 0.67 -8.21
CA ALA A 16 -4.40 2.06 -7.82
C ALA A 16 -4.75 3.02 -8.98
N LEU A 17 -4.26 2.73 -10.19
CA LEU A 17 -4.56 3.53 -11.38
C LEU A 17 -6.05 3.49 -11.75
N ALA A 18 -6.68 2.32 -11.64
CA ALA A 18 -8.12 2.18 -11.87
C ALA A 18 -8.95 2.89 -10.79
N GLY A 19 -8.54 2.75 -9.52
CA GLY A 19 -9.15 3.37 -8.36
C GLY A 19 -9.15 4.89 -8.45
N ALA A 20 -8.04 5.49 -8.88
CA ALA A 20 -7.97 6.93 -9.11
C ALA A 20 -9.02 7.42 -10.12
N LYS A 21 -9.25 6.66 -11.20
CA LYS A 21 -10.30 6.99 -12.20
C LYS A 21 -11.72 6.85 -11.62
N GLN A 22 -11.98 5.72 -10.95
CA GLN A 22 -13.30 5.35 -10.42
C GLN A 22 -13.76 6.27 -9.28
N THR A 23 -12.84 6.64 -8.39
CA THR A 23 -13.15 7.47 -7.20
C THR A 23 -12.95 8.97 -7.48
N GLY A 24 -12.06 9.33 -8.41
CA GLY A 24 -11.61 10.71 -8.58
C GLY A 24 -10.69 11.21 -7.47
N LEU A 25 -10.21 10.32 -6.61
CA LEU A 25 -9.20 10.57 -5.59
C LEU A 25 -7.80 10.37 -6.15
N ARG A 26 -6.80 10.86 -5.43
CA ARG A 26 -5.40 10.57 -5.74
C ARG A 26 -5.02 9.27 -5.07
N VAL A 27 -4.94 8.19 -5.84
CA VAL A 27 -4.49 6.88 -5.34
C VAL A 27 -3.05 6.68 -5.81
N MET A 28 -2.13 6.64 -4.86
CA MET A 28 -0.69 6.47 -5.11
C MET A 28 -0.27 5.10 -4.63
N HIS A 29 0.54 4.41 -5.44
CA HIS A 29 1.24 3.19 -5.06
C HIS A 29 2.74 3.41 -5.28
N SER A 30 3.55 3.15 -4.27
CA SER A 30 5.00 3.29 -4.29
C SER A 30 5.63 1.98 -3.90
N VAL A 31 6.54 1.49 -4.74
CA VAL A 31 7.39 0.35 -4.42
C VAL A 31 8.83 0.85 -4.39
N ARG A 32 9.50 0.67 -3.25
CA ARG A 32 10.88 1.13 -3.06
C ARG A 32 11.71 0.12 -2.27
N SER A 33 13.02 0.10 -2.49
CA SER A 33 13.94 -0.58 -1.59
C SER A 33 14.30 0.33 -0.42
N ASP A 34 14.48 -0.25 0.75
CA ASP A 34 14.93 0.44 1.96
C ASP A 34 15.89 -0.48 2.75
N THR A 35 16.52 0.03 3.79
CA THR A 35 17.54 -0.69 4.57
C THR A 35 17.28 -0.57 6.07
N TYR A 36 17.30 -1.72 6.75
CA TYR A 36 17.16 -1.83 8.21
C TYR A 36 18.26 -0.99 8.88
N ILE A 37 17.86 0.01 9.66
CA ILE A 37 18.79 0.79 10.48
C ILE A 37 19.28 -0.13 11.62
N GLY A 38 20.54 -0.53 11.55
CA GLY A 38 21.20 -1.34 12.60
C GLY A 38 21.91 -2.57 12.08
N ASN A 39 21.31 -3.33 11.16
CA ASN A 39 21.93 -4.53 10.59
C ASN A 39 22.23 -4.42 9.07
N GLY A 40 21.80 -3.33 8.41
CA GLY A 40 22.07 -3.09 7.00
C GLY A 40 21.32 -4.01 6.04
N GLN A 41 20.34 -4.78 6.53
CA GLN A 41 19.54 -5.68 5.71
C GLN A 41 18.64 -4.88 4.76
N VAL A 42 18.64 -5.24 3.47
CA VAL A 42 17.79 -4.59 2.46
C VAL A 42 16.43 -5.27 2.41
N PHE A 43 15.38 -4.47 2.29
CA PHE A 43 14.00 -4.90 2.11
C PHE A 43 13.30 -4.05 1.06
N VAL A 44 12.11 -4.48 0.66
CA VAL A 44 11.24 -3.71 -0.25
C VAL A 44 9.99 -3.27 0.52
N VAL A 45 9.55 -2.05 0.26
CA VAL A 45 8.32 -1.48 0.80
C VAL A 45 7.33 -1.25 -0.32
N SER A 46 6.11 -1.75 -0.14
CA SER A 46 4.93 -1.41 -0.94
C SER A 46 4.02 -0.51 -0.12
N GLU A 47 3.91 0.76 -0.49
CA GLU A 47 3.08 1.75 0.19
C GLU A 47 1.96 2.25 -0.72
N ILE A 48 0.74 2.29 -0.18
CA ILE A 48 -0.40 2.94 -0.81
C ILE A 48 -0.80 4.15 0.01
N ARG A 49 -1.04 5.28 -0.66
CA ARG A 49 -1.61 6.50 -0.06
C ARG A 49 -2.78 6.96 -0.90
N ILE A 50 -3.89 7.28 -0.24
CA ILE A 50 -5.08 7.83 -0.88
C ILE A 50 -5.34 9.21 -0.31
N LEU A 51 -5.32 10.20 -1.19
CA LEU A 51 -5.51 11.60 -0.83
C LEU A 51 -6.77 12.16 -1.47
N ASP A 52 -7.43 13.05 -0.75
CA ASP A 52 -8.52 13.85 -1.29
C ASP A 52 -8.01 14.96 -2.23
N ARG A 53 -8.93 15.82 -2.69
CA ARG A 53 -8.59 16.94 -3.59
C ARG A 53 -7.72 18.01 -2.92
N ASN A 54 -7.75 18.11 -1.60
CA ASN A 54 -6.98 19.06 -0.79
C ASN A 54 -5.66 18.45 -0.27
N LEU A 55 -5.30 17.25 -0.73
CA LEU A 55 -4.14 16.48 -0.27
C LEU A 55 -4.26 15.97 1.17
N ALA A 56 -5.44 15.97 1.76
CA ALA A 56 -5.68 15.32 3.04
C ALA A 56 -5.60 13.80 2.85
N GLU A 57 -4.85 13.12 3.72
CA GLU A 57 -4.72 11.66 3.67
C GLU A 57 -5.99 11.01 4.21
N LEU A 58 -6.66 10.25 3.34
CA LEU A 58 -7.86 9.49 3.66
C LEU A 58 -7.52 8.05 4.05
N HIS A 59 -6.44 7.52 3.48
CA HIS A 59 -6.02 6.16 3.71
C HIS A 59 -4.51 6.00 3.46
N LYS A 60 -3.87 5.18 4.29
CA LYS A 60 -2.47 4.77 4.13
C LYS A 60 -2.29 3.34 4.59
N THR A 61 -1.63 2.55 3.76
CA THR A 61 -1.26 1.17 4.08
C THR A 61 0.12 0.88 3.52
N SER A 62 0.90 0.06 4.22
CA SER A 62 2.28 -0.25 3.86
C SER A 62 2.60 -1.69 4.20
N VAL A 63 3.36 -2.34 3.33
CA VAL A 63 3.83 -3.72 3.50
C VAL A 63 5.32 -3.75 3.24
N GLN A 64 6.03 -4.45 4.11
CA GLN A 64 7.45 -4.76 4.00
C GLN A 64 7.61 -6.14 3.37
N ILE A 65 8.59 -6.32 2.50
CA ILE A 65 8.95 -7.59 1.88
C ILE A 65 10.43 -7.83 2.15
N ASP A 66 10.72 -8.82 2.99
CA ASP A 66 12.08 -9.15 3.35
C ASP A 66 12.77 -9.98 2.27
N ALA A 67 14.09 -10.11 2.43
CA ALA A 67 14.95 -10.82 1.48
C ALA A 67 14.56 -12.30 1.33
N ASP A 68 14.04 -12.92 2.40
CA ASP A 68 13.51 -14.29 2.41
C ASP A 68 12.14 -14.42 1.70
N GLY A 69 11.55 -13.31 1.28
CA GLY A 69 10.26 -13.27 0.60
C GLY A 69 9.08 -13.34 1.56
N TYR A 70 9.26 -13.13 2.86
CA TYR A 70 8.14 -12.92 3.76
C TYR A 70 7.64 -11.47 3.64
N ASP A 71 6.34 -11.29 3.50
CA ASP A 71 5.70 -9.98 3.54
C ASP A 71 4.98 -9.76 4.87
N GLN A 72 5.26 -8.63 5.50
CA GLN A 72 4.82 -8.32 6.85
C GLN A 72 4.59 -6.82 7.03
N PRO A 73 3.94 -6.38 8.13
CA PRO A 73 3.93 -4.98 8.48
C PRO A 73 5.34 -4.39 8.53
N PRO A 74 5.52 -3.12 8.16
CA PRO A 74 6.79 -2.45 8.36
C PRO A 74 7.16 -2.41 9.86
N THR A 75 8.23 -3.10 10.21
CA THR A 75 8.75 -3.19 11.59
C THR A 75 9.46 -1.90 12.05
N TYR A 76 9.79 -1.01 11.11
CA TYR A 76 10.52 0.25 11.34
C TYR A 76 9.66 1.50 11.48
N LEU A 77 8.34 1.40 11.37
CA LEU A 77 7.47 2.52 11.69
C LEU A 77 7.30 2.61 13.21
N TYR A 78 8.39 2.83 13.94
CA TYR A 78 8.36 3.70 15.12
C TYR A 78 8.06 5.12 14.62
N LEU A 79 6.83 5.33 14.16
CA LEU A 79 6.29 6.67 14.09
C LEU A 79 6.09 7.14 15.54
N PRO A 80 6.41 8.41 15.86
CA PRO A 80 6.24 8.96 17.21
C PRO A 80 4.79 8.89 17.75
N ASP A 81 3.85 8.44 16.92
CA ASP A 81 2.41 8.44 17.09
C ASP A 81 1.84 7.10 17.59
N GLY A 82 2.62 6.02 17.64
CA GLY A 82 2.12 4.70 18.05
C GLY A 82 1.02 4.13 17.14
N ALA A 83 0.97 4.57 15.88
CA ALA A 83 -0.02 4.10 14.91
C ALA A 83 0.27 2.64 14.55
N ASP A 84 -0.51 1.73 15.14
CA ASP A 84 -0.61 0.34 14.73
C ASP A 84 -1.23 0.30 13.32
N TYR A 85 -0.41 -0.01 12.32
CA TYR A 85 -0.89 -0.22 10.96
C TYR A 85 -1.46 -1.64 10.75
N GLY A 86 -1.57 -2.45 11.80
CA GLY A 86 -2.08 -3.82 11.78
C GLY A 86 -1.15 -4.79 11.06
N GLU A 87 -1.30 -6.08 11.36
CA GLU A 87 -0.71 -7.17 10.57
C GLU A 87 -1.25 -7.11 9.12
N ARG A 88 -0.37 -6.85 8.13
CA ARG A 88 -0.75 -6.66 6.72
C ARG A 88 0.28 -7.27 5.77
N THR A 89 -0.20 -8.19 4.93
CA THR A 89 0.45 -8.78 3.75
C THR A 89 0.08 -8.00 2.48
N LEU A 90 0.76 -8.25 1.37
CA LEU A 90 0.42 -7.69 0.06
C LEU A 90 -1.00 -8.09 -0.38
N VAL A 91 -1.45 -9.30 -0.03
CA VAL A 91 -2.81 -9.76 -0.35
C VAL A 91 -3.84 -8.91 0.39
N GLN A 92 -3.64 -8.71 1.70
CA GLN A 92 -4.51 -7.85 2.49
C GLN A 92 -4.47 -6.40 2.01
N GLN A 93 -3.28 -5.88 1.63
CA GLN A 93 -3.13 -4.55 1.07
C GLN A 93 -3.92 -4.37 -0.26
N ARG A 94 -3.91 -5.38 -1.14
CA ARG A 94 -4.72 -5.37 -2.37
C ARG A 94 -6.22 -5.37 -2.07
N ASP A 95 -6.64 -6.24 -1.16
CA ASP A 95 -8.06 -6.43 -0.83
C ASP A 95 -8.63 -5.17 -0.15
N GLU A 96 -7.87 -4.56 0.75
CA GLU A 96 -8.18 -3.28 1.37
C GLU A 96 -8.32 -2.15 0.35
N LEU A 97 -7.38 -2.03 -0.60
CA LEU A 97 -7.52 -1.05 -1.68
C LEU A 97 -8.77 -1.31 -2.53
N THR A 98 -9.11 -2.57 -2.77
CA THR A 98 -10.32 -2.95 -3.53
C THR A 98 -11.59 -2.50 -2.81
N GLU A 99 -11.66 -2.75 -1.50
CA GLU A 99 -12.78 -2.34 -0.65
C GLU A 99 -12.88 -0.82 -0.56
N PHE A 100 -11.76 -0.12 -0.36
CA PHE A 100 -11.71 1.33 -0.35
C PHE A 100 -12.26 1.90 -1.66
N ILE A 101 -11.80 1.38 -2.80
CA ILE A 101 -12.28 1.83 -4.11
C ILE A 101 -13.79 1.60 -4.20
N ALA A 102 -14.29 0.41 -3.86
CA ALA A 102 -15.70 0.07 -3.95
C ALA A 102 -16.60 1.02 -3.14
N THR A 103 -16.19 1.36 -1.92
CA THR A 103 -16.94 2.26 -1.02
C THR A 103 -16.90 3.72 -1.44
N HIS A 104 -15.89 4.13 -2.21
CA HIS A 104 -15.68 5.51 -2.66
C HIS A 104 -15.87 5.71 -4.17
N ARG A 105 -16.43 4.72 -4.87
CA ARG A 105 -16.78 4.87 -6.29
C ARG A 105 -17.71 6.06 -6.42
N LYS A 106 -17.43 6.92 -7.40
CA LYS A 106 -18.40 7.94 -7.81
C LYS A 106 -19.71 7.21 -8.10
N GLN A 107 -20.79 7.62 -7.45
CA GLN A 107 -22.12 7.20 -7.90
C GLN A 107 -22.22 7.68 -9.35
N GLU A 108 -22.32 6.74 -10.29
CA GLU A 108 -22.66 7.10 -11.66
C GLU A 108 -23.96 7.88 -11.59
N ALA A 109 -23.94 9.13 -12.08
CA ALA A 109 -25.14 9.93 -12.18
C ALA A 109 -26.11 9.15 -13.08
N ALA A 110 -27.11 8.52 -12.45
CA ALA A 110 -28.25 7.92 -13.11
C ALA A 110 -29.16 9.01 -13.71
#